data_AF-A0AAE9MV04-F1
#
_entry.id   AF-A0AAE9MV04-F1
#
_cell.length_a   1.000
_cell.length_b   1.000
_cell.length_c   1.000
_cell.angle_alpha   90.00
_cell.angle_beta   90.00
_cell.angle_gamma   90.00
#
_symmetry.space_group_name_H-M   'P 1'
#
loop_
_entity.id
_entity.type
_entity.pdbx_description
1 polymer ?
#
loop_
_entity_poly.entity_id
_entity_poly.type
_entity_poly.pdbx_seq_one_letter_code
_entity_poly.pdbx_strand_id
1 'polypeptide(L)'
;MKEDFILKVIEKFEKGDAVVLQIKQDDCELILKKEGAFPKKEAVIQSGACGGVQTAYPMPYAAMPAGFQSGLQNGFQTAPAGATGQGAAPQTPANSSAEEPAKASPAVSSANLLEVKSPIVGTFYRAPSPDSPPYVEKGSTVKKGQPLCVLEAMKMMNTLECEYDGVIEEILVSNGDLVEFDQVLFKIRAK
;
A
#
# COMPACT_ATOMS: atom_id res chain seq x y z
N MET A 1 18.69 33.82 8.36
CA MET A 1 18.98 34.18 6.94
C MET A 1 18.63 35.64 6.69
N LYS A 2 19.42 36.37 5.89
CA LYS A 2 19.08 37.76 5.49
C LYS A 2 18.06 37.74 4.34
N GLU A 3 17.06 38.61 4.36
CA GLU A 3 15.97 38.65 3.35
C GLU A 3 16.50 38.81 1.91
N ASP A 4 17.57 39.58 1.71
CA ASP A 4 18.24 39.78 0.41
C ASP A 4 18.82 38.49 -0.19
N PHE A 5 19.27 37.56 0.66
CA PHE A 5 19.82 36.28 0.23
C PHE A 5 18.71 35.35 -0.29
N ILE A 6 17.55 35.36 0.37
CA ILE A 6 16.39 34.53 0.01
C ILE A 6 15.88 34.94 -1.38
N LEU A 7 15.69 36.23 -1.64
CA LEU A 7 15.22 36.73 -2.94
C LEU A 7 16.18 36.37 -4.09
N LYS A 8 17.49 36.50 -3.88
CA LYS A 8 18.51 36.09 -4.88
C LYS A 8 18.52 34.59 -5.16
N VAL A 9 18.25 33.78 -4.15
CA VAL A 9 18.16 32.33 -4.29
C VAL A 9 16.90 31.94 -5.08
N ILE A 10 15.77 32.58 -4.80
CA ILE A 10 14.51 32.36 -5.52
C ILE A 10 14.66 32.74 -7.00
N GLU A 11 15.23 33.91 -7.31
CA GLU A 11 15.42 34.37 -8.69
C GLU A 11 16.34 33.42 -9.49
N LYS A 12 17.42 32.94 -8.85
CA LYS A 12 18.30 31.93 -9.46
C LYS A 12 17.62 30.57 -9.62
N PHE A 13 16.74 30.20 -8.69
CA PHE A 13 15.98 28.96 -8.77
C PHE A 13 14.94 29.01 -9.89
N GLU A 14 14.23 30.14 -10.05
CA GLU A 14 13.31 30.35 -11.17
C GLU A 14 14.04 30.30 -12.52
N LYS A 15 15.20 30.96 -12.63
CA LYS A 15 16.00 30.96 -13.86
C LYS A 15 16.75 29.65 -14.14
N GLY A 16 16.92 28.80 -13.13
CA GLY A 16 17.62 27.52 -13.24
C GLY A 16 16.71 26.35 -13.60
N ASP A 17 17.29 25.26 -14.10
CA ASP A 17 16.58 23.99 -14.37
C ASP A 17 16.30 23.15 -13.11
N ALA A 18 16.64 23.67 -11.93
CA ALA A 18 16.44 22.95 -10.68
C ALA A 18 14.93 22.78 -10.38
N VAL A 19 14.51 21.54 -10.18
CA VAL A 19 13.12 21.16 -9.88
C VAL A 19 12.83 21.27 -8.38
N VAL A 20 13.85 21.03 -7.55
CA VAL A 20 13.80 21.12 -6.08
C VAL A 20 15.11 21.74 -5.57
N LEU A 21 15.00 22.72 -4.67
CA LEU A 21 16.14 23.34 -3.98
C LEU A 21 15.88 23.31 -2.47
N GLN A 22 16.77 22.63 -1.74
CA GLN A 22 16.74 22.55 -0.29
C GLN A 22 17.97 23.26 0.27
N ILE A 23 17.76 24.23 1.16
CA ILE A 23 18.84 24.96 1.84
C ILE A 23 18.62 24.85 3.35
N LYS A 24 19.61 24.31 4.06
CA LYS A 24 19.65 24.20 5.52
C LYS A 24 20.71 25.17 6.06
N GLN A 25 20.32 26.14 6.89
CA GLN A 25 21.25 26.98 7.65
C GLN A 25 20.78 27.17 9.10
N ASP A 26 21.68 26.84 10.03
CA ASP A 26 21.66 27.04 11.49
C ASP A 26 20.41 26.50 12.22
N ASP A 27 19.21 27.04 11.94
CA ASP A 27 17.91 26.60 12.51
C ASP A 27 16.75 26.69 11.49
N CYS A 28 17.04 26.97 10.21
CA CYS A 28 16.02 27.17 9.18
C CYS A 28 16.26 26.25 7.97
N GLU A 29 15.21 25.52 7.60
CA GLU A 29 15.14 24.73 6.37
C GLU A 29 14.19 25.42 5.38
N LEU A 30 14.72 25.79 4.21
CA LEU A 30 13.94 26.36 3.11
C LEU A 30 13.91 25.37 1.95
N ILE A 31 12.71 24.92 1.60
CA ILE A 31 12.47 23.98 0.50
C ILE A 31 11.66 24.68 -0.58
N LEU A 32 12.28 24.95 -1.73
CA LEU A 32 11.62 25.43 -2.93
C LEU A 32 11.42 24.28 -3.92
N LYS A 33 10.17 24.12 -4.40
CA LYS A 33 9.79 23.13 -5.41
C LYS A 33 9.05 23.84 -6.54
N LYS A 34 9.43 23.60 -7.80
CA LYS A 34 8.68 24.13 -8.95
C LYS A 34 7.38 23.35 -9.14
N GLU A 35 6.27 24.05 -9.33
CA GLU A 35 4.97 23.45 -9.61
C GLU A 35 5.01 22.75 -10.98
N GLY A 36 4.79 21.42 -11.00
CA GLY A 36 4.92 20.58 -12.21
C GLY A 36 5.82 19.35 -12.08
N ALA A 37 6.50 19.15 -10.94
CA ALA A 37 7.44 18.05 -10.71
C ALA A 37 6.83 16.63 -10.60
N PHE A 38 5.51 16.48 -10.73
CA PHE A 38 4.85 15.18 -10.85
C PHE A 38 3.77 15.24 -11.94
N PRO A 39 3.75 14.31 -12.92
CA PRO A 39 2.55 14.10 -13.72
C PRO A 39 1.45 13.59 -12.79
N LYS A 40 0.37 14.36 -12.65
CA LYS A 40 -0.91 13.86 -12.10
C LYS A 40 -1.33 12.68 -12.98
N LYS A 41 -1.23 11.45 -12.47
CA LYS A 41 -1.96 10.33 -13.07
C LYS A 41 -3.27 10.17 -12.32
N GLU A 42 -4.31 10.59 -13.03
CA GLU A 42 -5.71 10.36 -12.74
C GLU A 42 -5.98 8.91 -12.34
N ALA A 43 -6.84 8.77 -11.33
CA ALA A 43 -7.44 7.52 -10.94
C ALA A 43 -8.27 6.94 -12.09
N VAL A 44 -7.85 5.81 -12.66
CA VAL A 44 -8.76 4.93 -13.40
C VAL A 44 -9.38 3.97 -12.39
N ILE A 45 -10.62 4.28 -12.04
CA ILE A 45 -11.52 3.40 -11.29
C ILE A 45 -12.08 2.40 -12.31
N GLN A 46 -11.56 1.17 -12.34
CA GLN A 46 -12.20 0.09 -13.10
C GLN A 46 -13.24 -0.59 -12.21
N SER A 47 -14.46 -0.04 -12.25
CA SER A 47 -15.69 -0.74 -11.89
C SER A 47 -16.06 -1.72 -13.00
N GLY A 48 -16.48 -2.92 -12.60
CA GLY A 48 -16.84 -3.99 -13.52
C GLY A 48 -18.14 -3.74 -14.28
N ALA A 49 -18.18 -4.16 -15.54
CA ALA A 49 -19.37 -4.66 -16.24
C ALA A 49 -18.96 -5.31 -17.58
N CYS A 50 -19.38 -6.57 -17.75
CA CYS A 50 -20.05 -7.10 -18.94
C CYS A 50 -19.69 -6.54 -20.33
N GLY A 51 -19.15 -7.40 -21.22
CA GLY A 51 -19.23 -7.22 -22.68
C GLY A 51 -18.02 -7.81 -23.40
N GLY A 52 -18.24 -8.72 -24.36
CA GLY A 52 -17.21 -9.41 -25.16
C GLY A 52 -16.18 -8.49 -25.82
N VAL A 53 -15.06 -8.98 -26.34
CA VAL A 53 -14.99 -9.85 -27.51
C VAL A 53 -13.64 -10.60 -27.52
N GLN A 54 -13.74 -11.91 -27.73
CA GLN A 54 -12.81 -12.82 -28.39
C GLN A 54 -11.47 -12.24 -28.89
N THR A 55 -10.35 -12.74 -28.39
CA THR A 55 -9.26 -13.23 -29.26
C THR A 55 -8.63 -14.46 -28.60
N ALA A 56 -8.77 -15.60 -29.28
CA ALA A 56 -8.12 -16.85 -28.94
C ALA A 56 -6.93 -17.03 -29.89
N TYR A 57 -5.76 -17.38 -29.36
CA TYR A 57 -4.74 -18.07 -30.13
C TYR A 57 -4.25 -19.33 -29.40
N PRO A 58 -3.94 -20.41 -30.15
CA PRO A 58 -4.05 -21.78 -29.70
C PRO A 58 -2.74 -22.37 -29.19
N MET A 59 -2.86 -23.29 -28.22
CA MET A 59 -1.79 -24.20 -27.82
C MET A 59 -1.74 -25.40 -28.78
N PRO A 60 -0.57 -25.86 -29.24
CA PRO A 60 -0.45 -27.13 -29.96
C PRO A 60 -0.15 -28.25 -28.97
N TYR A 61 -1.13 -29.12 -28.69
CA TYR A 61 -0.83 -30.44 -28.14
C TYR A 61 -1.34 -31.54 -29.08
N ALA A 62 -0.43 -32.44 -29.37
CA ALA A 62 -0.54 -33.49 -30.35
C ALA A 62 -1.45 -34.64 -29.89
N ALA A 63 -2.35 -35.02 -30.80
CA ALA A 63 -2.78 -36.38 -31.16
C ALA A 63 -2.73 -37.51 -30.11
N MET A 64 -3.93 -38.03 -29.79
CA MET A 64 -4.22 -39.48 -29.65
C MET A 64 -5.69 -39.77 -30.06
N PRO A 65 -6.01 -40.87 -30.78
CA PRO A 65 -7.36 -41.12 -31.29
C PRO A 65 -8.20 -42.18 -30.53
N ALA A 66 -9.52 -41.96 -30.62
CA ALA A 66 -10.62 -42.89 -30.87
C ALA A 66 -10.92 -44.07 -29.90
N GLY A 67 -12.12 -43.97 -29.27
CA GLY A 67 -13.12 -45.03 -29.38
C GLY A 67 -13.63 -45.64 -28.07
N PHE A 68 -14.81 -45.21 -27.60
CA PHE A 68 -15.89 -46.11 -27.18
C PHE A 68 -17.21 -45.35 -27.02
N GLN A 69 -18.26 -45.85 -27.66
CA GLN A 69 -19.63 -45.32 -27.65
C GLN A 69 -20.47 -45.88 -26.48
N SER A 70 -21.54 -45.14 -26.16
CA SER A 70 -22.93 -45.63 -26.00
C SER A 70 -23.56 -45.53 -24.61
N GLY A 71 -24.79 -44.95 -24.56
CA GLY A 71 -25.88 -45.43 -23.69
C GLY A 71 -26.78 -44.39 -22.98
N LEU A 72 -27.96 -44.11 -23.57
CA LEU A 72 -29.34 -44.01 -22.96
C LEU A 72 -29.56 -43.12 -21.70
N GLN A 73 -30.41 -42.08 -21.64
CA GLN A 73 -31.87 -41.89 -21.91
C GLN A 73 -32.76 -41.81 -20.63
N ASN A 74 -33.71 -40.85 -20.64
CA ASN A 74 -34.87 -40.58 -19.75
C ASN A 74 -34.67 -39.53 -18.62
N GLY A 75 -35.59 -38.63 -18.28
CA GLY A 75 -36.97 -38.36 -18.74
C GLY A 75 -37.72 -37.38 -17.79
N PHE A 76 -38.62 -36.57 -18.37
CA PHE A 76 -39.89 -35.97 -17.89
C PHE A 76 -40.12 -35.42 -16.45
N GLN A 77 -40.41 -34.10 -16.41
CA GLN A 77 -41.59 -33.39 -15.85
C GLN A 77 -42.12 -33.63 -14.42
N THR A 78 -42.36 -32.54 -13.65
CA THR A 78 -43.68 -31.95 -13.26
C THR A 78 -43.54 -30.82 -12.22
N ALA A 79 -44.50 -29.87 -12.23
CA ALA A 79 -44.61 -28.63 -11.42
C ALA A 79 -45.54 -28.82 -10.18
N PRO A 80 -46.23 -27.81 -9.55
CA PRO A 80 -46.02 -26.35 -9.35
C PRO A 80 -46.31 -25.85 -7.89
N ALA A 81 -46.25 -24.51 -7.71
CA ALA A 81 -47.08 -23.63 -6.86
C ALA A 81 -46.91 -23.55 -5.32
N GLY A 82 -46.79 -22.30 -4.83
CA GLY A 82 -47.01 -21.91 -3.44
C GLY A 82 -46.84 -20.40 -3.25
N ALA A 83 -47.95 -19.66 -3.27
CA ALA A 83 -48.04 -18.21 -3.07
C ALA A 83 -48.57 -17.89 -1.66
N THR A 84 -48.05 -16.82 -1.04
CA THR A 84 -48.69 -15.88 -0.07
C THR A 84 -47.66 -14.78 0.22
N GLY A 85 -47.88 -13.46 0.21
CA GLY A 85 -49.12 -12.69 0.32
C GLY A 85 -49.26 -12.07 1.72
N GLN A 86 -48.49 -11.03 2.05
CA GLN A 86 -48.67 -10.09 3.18
C GLN A 86 -47.58 -9.01 3.03
N GLY A 87 -47.76 -7.69 3.16
CA GLY A 87 -48.80 -6.86 3.75
C GLY A 87 -48.09 -5.69 4.47
N ALA A 88 -48.62 -4.48 4.34
CA ALA A 88 -48.34 -3.24 5.11
C ALA A 88 -47.23 -2.26 4.62
N ALA A 89 -47.69 -1.05 4.29
CA ALA A 89 -46.99 0.25 4.42
C ALA A 89 -46.74 0.56 5.93
N PRO A 90 -46.02 1.62 6.39
CA PRO A 90 -45.78 2.92 5.73
C PRO A 90 -44.43 3.63 6.08
N GLN A 91 -44.31 4.89 5.62
CA GLN A 91 -43.54 6.02 6.21
C GLN A 91 -42.08 6.27 5.76
N THR A 92 -41.91 7.42 5.11
CA THR A 92 -40.73 8.28 5.22
C THR A 92 -40.58 8.79 6.66
N PRO A 93 -39.35 8.89 7.17
CA PRO A 93 -38.81 10.21 7.43
C PRO A 93 -37.33 10.36 7.05
N ALA A 94 -36.97 11.58 6.68
CA ALA A 94 -35.60 12.08 6.69
C ALA A 94 -35.04 12.01 8.12
N ASN A 95 -33.76 11.67 8.29
CA ASN A 95 -32.89 12.37 9.23
C ASN A 95 -31.41 12.03 9.03
N SER A 96 -30.62 13.08 8.81
CA SER A 96 -29.17 13.08 9.01
C SER A 96 -28.82 12.78 10.47
N SER A 97 -27.78 11.97 10.66
CA SER A 97 -27.02 11.80 11.91
C SER A 97 -25.60 11.46 11.44
N ALA A 98 -24.64 12.38 11.54
CA ALA A 98 -23.89 12.74 12.75
C ALA A 98 -23.09 11.56 13.31
N GLU A 99 -21.79 11.63 13.05
CA GLU A 99 -20.70 11.37 14.00
C GLU A 99 -20.66 9.99 14.68
N GLU A 100 -19.80 9.11 14.17
CA GLU A 100 -19.18 8.06 14.98
C GLU A 100 -17.67 8.30 15.03
N PRO A 101 -17.10 8.67 16.20
CA PRO A 101 -15.67 8.68 16.40
C PRO A 101 -15.19 7.23 16.43
N ALA A 102 -14.39 6.85 15.43
CA ALA A 102 -13.70 5.57 15.42
C ALA A 102 -12.88 5.40 16.70
N LYS A 103 -13.30 4.43 17.51
CA LYS A 103 -12.61 3.80 18.64
C LYS A 103 -11.10 4.00 18.61
N ALA A 104 -10.61 4.84 19.53
CA ALA A 104 -9.22 4.81 19.95
C ALA A 104 -8.90 3.43 20.54
N SER A 105 -8.05 2.68 19.85
CA SER A 105 -7.39 1.49 20.39
C SER A 105 -6.54 1.92 21.60
N PRO A 106 -6.50 1.14 22.70
CA PRO A 106 -5.80 1.54 23.91
C PRO A 106 -4.31 1.72 23.60
N ALA A 107 -3.82 2.95 23.81
CA ALA A 107 -2.41 3.27 23.84
C ALA A 107 -1.76 2.42 24.95
N VAL A 108 -1.15 1.30 24.54
CA VAL A 108 -0.25 0.55 25.39
C VAL A 108 0.87 1.51 25.75
N SER A 109 1.05 1.68 27.06
CA SER A 109 1.88 2.67 27.70
C SER A 109 3.26 2.76 27.04
N SER A 110 3.68 4.00 26.73
CA SER A 110 4.97 4.37 26.14
C SER A 110 6.17 3.85 26.93
N ALA A 111 6.44 2.56 26.85
CA ALA A 111 7.64 1.94 27.36
C ALA A 111 8.77 2.18 26.34
N ASN A 112 9.33 3.39 26.30
CA ASN A 112 10.53 3.77 25.52
C ASN A 112 10.75 2.96 24.22
N LEU A 113 9.72 2.95 23.37
CA LEU A 113 9.76 2.26 22.09
C LEU A 113 10.61 3.09 21.13
N LEU A 114 11.67 2.48 20.60
CA LEU A 114 12.51 3.06 19.57
C LEU A 114 11.80 2.91 18.23
N GLU A 115 11.61 4.03 17.54
CA GLU A 115 10.97 4.06 16.24
C GLU A 115 12.01 3.94 15.13
N VAL A 116 11.80 3.00 14.22
CA VAL A 116 12.58 2.89 12.98
C VAL A 116 11.74 3.46 11.85
N LYS A 117 12.27 4.48 11.19
CA LYS A 117 11.58 5.25 10.15
C LYS A 117 12.12 4.94 8.76
N SER A 118 11.32 5.23 7.73
CA SER A 118 11.74 5.09 6.34
C SER A 118 12.63 6.26 5.90
N PRO A 119 13.87 6.01 5.43
CA PRO A 119 14.74 7.06 4.91
C PRO A 119 14.38 7.50 3.48
N ILE A 120 13.50 6.76 2.79
CA ILE A 120 13.12 7.01 1.39
C ILE A 120 11.63 6.76 1.19
N VAL A 121 11.08 7.34 0.12
CA VAL A 121 9.72 7.01 -0.36
C VAL A 121 9.82 5.81 -1.29
N GLY A 122 9.00 4.79 -1.07
CA GLY A 122 9.09 3.56 -1.85
C GLY A 122 8.07 2.50 -1.46
N THR A 123 8.27 1.28 -1.92
CA THR A 123 7.45 0.12 -1.55
C THR A 123 8.16 -0.70 -0.48
N PHE A 124 7.46 -1.07 0.58
CA PHE A 124 7.99 -1.86 1.67
C PHE A 124 7.86 -3.37 1.41
N TYR A 125 8.96 -4.10 1.55
CA TYR A 125 8.99 -5.55 1.46
C TYR A 125 9.63 -6.18 2.70
N ARG A 126 9.01 -7.24 3.22
CA ARG A 126 9.50 -7.92 4.43
C ARG A 126 10.65 -8.89 4.17
N ALA A 127 10.84 -9.28 2.91
CA ALA A 127 11.80 -10.30 2.48
C ALA A 127 12.72 -9.77 1.38
N PRO A 128 13.93 -10.34 1.20
CA PRO A 128 14.84 -9.99 0.10
C PRO A 128 14.29 -10.32 -1.28
N SER A 129 13.34 -11.26 -1.36
CA SER A 129 12.76 -11.77 -2.59
C SER A 129 11.37 -12.34 -2.27
N PRO A 130 10.45 -12.41 -3.25
CA PRO A 130 9.07 -12.88 -3.01
C PRO A 130 8.98 -14.32 -2.49
N ASP A 131 9.94 -15.17 -2.83
CA ASP A 131 10.01 -16.58 -2.39
C ASP A 131 10.83 -16.79 -1.10
N SER A 132 11.44 -15.72 -0.57
CA SER A 132 12.29 -15.79 0.62
C SER A 132 11.51 -15.51 1.90
N PRO A 133 11.94 -16.08 3.04
CA PRO A 133 11.34 -15.74 4.33
C PRO A 133 11.57 -14.26 4.69
N PRO A 134 10.67 -13.65 5.48
CA PRO A 134 10.86 -12.31 5.97
C PRO A 134 12.12 -12.22 6.84
N TYR A 135 12.79 -11.07 6.83
CA TYR A 135 13.96 -10.84 7.66
C TYR A 135 13.66 -10.92 9.16
N VAL A 136 12.49 -10.41 9.55
CA VAL A 136 12.08 -10.25 10.95
C VAL A 136 10.56 -10.37 11.08
N GLU A 137 10.13 -10.83 12.25
CA GLU A 137 8.72 -10.92 12.64
C GLU A 137 8.49 -10.22 13.99
N LYS A 138 7.21 -10.05 14.36
CA LYS A 138 6.85 -9.52 15.68
C LYS A 138 7.42 -10.45 16.77
N GLY A 139 8.21 -9.90 17.69
CA GLY A 139 8.89 -10.66 18.74
C GLY A 139 10.30 -11.15 18.37
N SER A 140 10.75 -10.94 17.12
CA SER A 140 12.13 -11.25 16.74
C SER A 140 13.12 -10.34 17.47
N THR A 141 14.23 -10.93 17.95
CA THR A 141 15.37 -10.16 18.49
C THR A 141 16.21 -9.65 17.33
N VAL A 142 16.56 -8.37 17.37
CA VAL A 142 17.36 -7.69 16.35
C VAL A 142 18.59 -7.02 16.95
N LYS A 143 19.64 -6.87 16.12
CA LYS A 143 20.89 -6.19 16.49
C LYS A 143 21.17 -5.00 15.58
N LYS A 144 21.99 -4.07 16.06
CA LYS A 144 22.49 -2.98 15.22
C LYS A 144 23.19 -3.53 13.97
N GLY A 145 22.84 -3.01 12.80
CA GLY A 145 23.31 -3.43 11.48
C GLY A 145 22.59 -4.64 10.89
N GLN A 146 21.60 -5.23 11.57
CA GLN A 146 20.84 -6.33 11.01
C GLN A 146 19.80 -5.83 9.99
N PRO A 147 19.63 -6.49 8.83
CA PRO A 147 18.59 -6.14 7.88
C PRO A 147 17.18 -6.42 8.45
N LEU A 148 16.27 -5.45 8.32
CA LEU A 148 14.89 -5.50 8.79
C LEU A 148 13.89 -5.68 7.65
N CYS A 149 14.09 -4.98 6.54
CA CYS A 149 13.20 -4.99 5.38
C CYS A 149 13.92 -4.47 4.14
N VAL A 150 13.30 -4.63 2.97
CA VAL A 150 13.73 -3.98 1.73
C VAL A 150 12.76 -2.85 1.41
N LEU A 151 13.31 -1.71 1.00
CA LEU A 151 12.58 -0.58 0.47
C LEU A 151 12.90 -0.46 -1.02
N GLU A 152 11.88 -0.61 -1.87
CA GLU A 152 12.02 -0.40 -3.31
C GLU A 152 11.74 1.07 -3.65
N ALA A 153 12.75 1.78 -4.14
CA ALA A 153 12.59 3.13 -4.66
C ALA A 153 13.28 3.24 -6.02
N MET A 154 12.56 3.73 -7.04
CA MET A 154 13.10 3.94 -8.39
C MET A 154 13.80 2.70 -8.99
N LYS A 155 13.21 1.51 -8.80
CA LYS A 155 13.77 0.18 -9.21
C LYS A 155 15.04 -0.26 -8.46
N MET A 156 15.40 0.42 -7.38
CA MET A 156 16.51 0.04 -6.51
C MET A 156 15.97 -0.59 -5.23
N MET A 157 16.51 -1.75 -4.86
CA MET A 157 16.16 -2.49 -3.66
C MET A 157 17.13 -2.14 -2.54
N ASN A 158 16.78 -1.18 -1.69
CA ASN A 158 17.62 -0.76 -0.57
C ASN A 158 17.22 -1.52 0.69
N THR A 159 18.19 -2.22 1.29
CA THR A 159 17.95 -2.91 2.56
C THR A 159 18.03 -1.91 3.70
N LEU A 160 17.00 -1.88 4.54
CA LEU A 160 16.99 -1.08 5.76
C LEU A 160 17.61 -1.89 6.89
N GLU A 161 18.64 -1.33 7.53
CA GLU A 161 19.33 -1.94 8.65
C GLU A 161 18.83 -1.37 9.99
N CYS A 162 18.86 -2.18 11.04
CA CYS A 162 18.48 -1.75 12.37
C CYS A 162 19.57 -0.86 12.98
N GLU A 163 19.21 0.29 13.57
CA GLU A 163 20.17 1.16 14.26
C GLU A 163 20.36 0.79 15.74
N TYR A 164 19.50 -0.10 16.26
CA TYR A 164 19.37 -0.40 17.69
C TYR A 164 19.45 -1.90 17.97
N ASP A 165 19.78 -2.27 19.20
CA ASP A 165 19.70 -3.63 19.71
C ASP A 165 18.42 -3.80 20.53
N GLY A 166 17.60 -4.82 20.23
CA GLY A 166 16.30 -4.95 20.87
C GLY A 166 15.41 -6.05 20.33
N VAL A 167 14.10 -5.92 20.58
CA VAL A 167 13.07 -6.86 20.12
C VAL A 167 11.98 -6.10 19.37
N ILE A 168 11.56 -6.60 18.20
CA ILE A 168 10.47 -6.01 17.43
C ILE A 168 9.17 -6.16 18.23
N GLU A 169 8.62 -5.03 18.67
CA GLU A 169 7.34 -5.02 19.36
C GLU A 169 6.19 -4.93 18.36
N GLU A 170 6.31 -4.09 17.34
CA GLU A 170 5.24 -3.82 16.38
C GLU A 170 5.78 -3.51 14.98
N ILE A 171 5.03 -3.95 13.97
CA ILE A 171 5.30 -3.68 12.56
C ILE A 171 4.07 -2.92 12.04
N LEU A 172 4.25 -1.67 11.65
CA LEU A 172 3.16 -0.72 11.33
C LEU A 172 2.78 -0.73 9.85
N VAL A 173 3.57 -1.42 9.02
CA VAL A 173 3.43 -1.44 7.56
C VAL A 173 3.34 -2.89 7.07
N SER A 174 2.52 -3.13 6.05
CA SER A 174 2.34 -4.46 5.45
C SER A 174 3.19 -4.64 4.20
N ASN A 175 3.43 -5.89 3.82
CA ASN A 175 4.24 -6.21 2.64
C ASN A 175 3.57 -5.71 1.36
N GLY A 176 4.28 -4.92 0.56
CA GLY A 176 3.80 -4.31 -0.66
C GLY A 176 3.15 -2.94 -0.49
N ASP A 177 3.08 -2.41 0.74
CA ASP A 177 2.56 -1.06 0.97
C ASP A 177 3.53 0.03 0.53
N LEU A 178 2.96 1.16 0.12
CA LEU A 178 3.72 2.37 -0.15
C LEU A 178 4.09 3.05 1.17
N VAL A 179 5.36 3.40 1.31
CA VAL A 179 5.89 4.12 2.47
C VAL A 179 6.41 5.49 2.08
N GLU A 180 6.22 6.46 2.97
CA GLU A 180 6.66 7.84 2.83
C GLU A 180 7.97 8.10 3.59
N PHE A 181 8.62 9.21 3.27
CA PHE A 181 9.79 9.65 3.99
C PHE A 181 9.45 9.96 5.45
N ASP A 182 10.30 9.51 6.37
CA ASP A 182 10.14 9.65 7.82
C ASP A 182 8.94 8.90 8.42
N GLN A 183 8.26 8.05 7.64
CA GLN A 183 7.18 7.21 8.16
C GLN A 183 7.72 6.11 9.08
N VAL A 184 7.09 5.92 10.24
CA VAL A 184 7.46 4.86 11.20
C VAL A 184 7.07 3.49 10.65
N LEU A 185 8.05 2.59 10.52
CA LEU A 185 7.88 1.24 10.00
C LEU A 185 7.83 0.20 11.13
N PHE A 186 8.72 0.34 12.12
CA PHE A 186 8.86 -0.59 13.23
C PHE A 186 8.91 0.16 14.57
N LYS A 187 8.36 -0.48 15.60
CA LYS A 187 8.63 -0.12 17.00
C LYS A 187 9.46 -1.23 17.63
N ILE A 188 10.62 -0.85 18.13
CA ILE A 188 11.59 -1.74 18.75
C ILE A 188 11.66 -1.41 20.23
N ARG A 189 11.50 -2.43 21.07
CA ARG A 189 11.80 -2.31 22.49
C ARG A 189 13.29 -2.54 22.69
N ALA A 190 14.00 -1.51 23.13
CA ALA A 190 15.41 -1.61 23.49
C ALA A 190 15.64 -2.70 24.53
N LYS A 191 16.76 -3.41 24.41
CA LYS A 191 17.18 -4.44 25.38
C LYS A 191 18.36 -3.95 26.21
#